data_AF-A0A926FK86-F1
#
_entry.id   AF-A0A926FK86-F1
#
_cell.length_a   1.000
_cell.length_b   1.000
_cell.length_c   1.000
_cell.angle_alpha   90.00
_cell.angle_beta   90.00
_cell.angle_gamma   90.00
#
_symmetry.space_group_name_H-M   'P 1'
#
loop_
_entity.id
_entity.type
_entity.pdbx_description
1 polymer ?
#
loop_
_entity_poly.entity_id
_entity_poly.type
_entity_poly.pdbx_seq_one_letter_code
_entity_poly.pdbx_strand_id
1 'polypeptide(L)'
;FAAFARTAATLWSDGGRAAQLTGAVLASRKDVFDRIGRFDERFPFEFEETEWEDRLRRAGLSLRVVAQSRARHLWARSAASSEETSRRRAQSRALYRQTRYGNVGRALLEAMGSGAVPVDGASVAAPEVPRQAGASLAITPNASLLPFAAVPLDRDFQLPTDLAEAISPGPLFLTTFRDSDGSPLETRVWMKPA
;
A
#
# COMPACT_ATOMS: atom_id res chain seq x y z
N PHE A 1 7.53 -7.54 6.61
CA PHE A 1 8.27 -6.57 5.79
C PHE A 1 9.05 -7.23 4.65
N ALA A 2 10.12 -8.00 4.90
CA ALA A 2 11.08 -8.39 3.86
C ALA A 2 10.50 -9.09 2.62
N ALA A 3 9.61 -10.08 2.82
CA ALA A 3 8.96 -10.76 1.71
C ALA A 3 8.11 -9.82 0.84
N PHE A 4 7.44 -8.84 1.47
CA PHE A 4 6.69 -7.80 0.75
C PHE A 4 7.65 -6.90 -0.02
N ALA A 5 8.73 -6.43 0.61
CA ALA A 5 9.70 -5.54 -0.04
C ALA A 5 10.35 -6.18 -1.26
N ARG A 6 10.79 -7.44 -1.14
CA ARG A 6 11.32 -8.21 -2.27
C ARG A 6 10.29 -8.35 -3.40
N THR A 7 9.06 -8.72 -3.07
CA THR A 7 7.99 -8.87 -4.07
C THR A 7 7.69 -7.55 -4.76
N ALA A 8 7.61 -6.45 -4.01
CA ALA A 8 7.36 -5.12 -4.55
C ALA A 8 8.50 -4.67 -5.48
N ALA A 9 9.76 -4.88 -5.08
CA ALA A 9 10.92 -4.54 -5.91
C ALA A 9 10.96 -5.35 -7.22
N THR A 10 10.72 -6.67 -7.15
CA THR A 10 10.64 -7.52 -8.35
C THR A 10 9.50 -7.09 -9.27
N LEU A 11 8.30 -6.88 -8.73
CA LEU A 11 7.15 -6.43 -9.54
C LEU A 11 7.37 -5.04 -10.14
N TRP A 12 8.06 -4.15 -9.42
CA TRP A 12 8.40 -2.82 -9.92
C TRP A 12 9.34 -2.89 -11.11
N SER A 13 10.43 -3.66 -11.01
CA SER A 13 11.47 -3.76 -12.04
C SER A 13 11.05 -4.63 -13.23
N ASP A 14 10.53 -5.83 -12.94
CA ASP A 14 10.35 -6.89 -13.94
C ASP A 14 8.87 -7.09 -14.31
N GLY A 15 7.96 -6.58 -13.49
CA GLY A 15 6.54 -6.91 -13.58
C GLY A 15 6.29 -8.37 -13.20
N GLY A 16 5.21 -8.95 -13.70
CA GLY A 16 4.88 -10.37 -13.46
C GLY A 16 3.57 -10.56 -12.71
N ARG A 17 3.40 -11.73 -12.10
CA ARG A 17 2.15 -12.09 -11.40
C ARG A 17 2.09 -11.41 -10.04
N ALA A 18 0.97 -10.74 -9.76
CA ALA A 18 0.70 -10.15 -8.46
C ALA A 18 -0.38 -10.95 -7.72
N ALA A 19 -0.28 -10.98 -6.39
CA ALA A 19 -1.32 -11.57 -5.55
C ALA A 19 -2.56 -10.67 -5.47
N GLN A 20 -2.35 -9.36 -5.53
CA GLN A 20 -3.36 -8.31 -5.46
C GLN A 20 -2.82 -7.08 -6.20
N LEU A 21 -3.67 -6.33 -6.87
CA LEU A 21 -3.35 -4.98 -7.35
C LEU A 21 -4.16 -3.98 -6.54
N THR A 22 -3.58 -2.80 -6.35
CA THR A 22 -4.26 -1.69 -5.67
C THR A 22 -3.95 -0.43 -6.44
N GLY A 23 -4.97 0.35 -6.81
CA GLY A 23 -4.79 1.69 -7.37
C GLY A 23 -5.48 1.96 -8.71
N ALA A 24 -5.40 3.22 -9.14
CA ALA A 24 -6.33 3.81 -10.09
C ALA A 24 -6.23 3.36 -11.56
N VAL A 25 -5.23 2.57 -11.94
CA VAL A 25 -5.00 2.21 -13.36
C VAL A 25 -4.96 0.70 -13.53
N LEU A 26 -6.11 0.13 -13.87
CA LEU A 26 -6.28 -1.28 -14.21
C LEU A 26 -6.78 -1.41 -15.65
N ALA A 27 -6.29 -2.42 -16.36
CA ALA A 27 -6.77 -2.79 -17.68
C ALA A 27 -7.17 -4.26 -17.68
N SER A 28 -8.31 -4.56 -18.29
CA SER A 28 -8.80 -5.92 -18.45
C SER A 28 -9.44 -6.07 -19.83
N ARG A 29 -9.44 -7.30 -20.35
CA ARG A 29 -10.13 -7.61 -21.60
C ARG A 29 -11.64 -7.58 -21.35
N LYS A 30 -12.41 -7.23 -22.39
CA LYS A 30 -13.87 -7.21 -22.33
C LYS A 30 -14.45 -8.58 -21.94
N ASP A 31 -13.90 -9.66 -22.49
CA ASP A 31 -14.35 -11.04 -22.21
C ASP A 31 -14.23 -11.42 -20.72
N VAL A 32 -13.24 -10.85 -20.01
CA VAL A 32 -13.10 -11.04 -18.56
C VAL A 32 -14.28 -10.40 -17.84
N PHE A 33 -14.64 -9.15 -18.16
CA PHE A 33 -15.81 -8.51 -17.56
C PHE A 33 -17.11 -9.23 -17.88
N ASP A 34 -17.26 -9.74 -19.11
CA ASP A 34 -18.43 -10.52 -19.50
C ASP A 34 -18.51 -11.84 -18.72
N ARG A 35 -17.36 -12.44 -18.37
CA ARG A 35 -17.27 -13.71 -17.64
C ARG A 35 -17.47 -13.60 -16.13
N ILE A 36 -16.83 -12.63 -15.47
CA ILE A 36 -16.82 -12.54 -14.00
C ILE A 36 -17.67 -11.39 -13.46
N GLY A 37 -18.19 -10.52 -14.33
CA GLY A 37 -18.94 -9.33 -13.98
C GLY A 37 -18.06 -8.07 -13.84
N ARG A 38 -18.72 -6.91 -13.73
CA ARG A 38 -18.11 -5.60 -13.46
C ARG A 38 -17.84 -5.40 -11.97
N PHE A 39 -17.26 -4.25 -11.60
CA PHE A 39 -17.15 -3.82 -10.21
C PHE A 39 -18.53 -3.73 -9.56
N ASP A 40 -18.59 -4.05 -8.27
CA ASP A 40 -19.81 -3.99 -7.49
C ASP A 40 -20.04 -2.57 -6.98
N GLU A 41 -21.06 -1.89 -7.52
CA GLU A 41 -21.35 -0.49 -7.21
C GLU A 41 -21.85 -0.25 -5.78
N ARG A 42 -22.08 -1.32 -5.00
CA ARG A 42 -22.39 -1.22 -3.57
C ARG A 42 -21.21 -0.76 -2.72
N PHE A 43 -19.99 -0.82 -3.25
CA PHE A 43 -18.79 -0.28 -2.61
C PHE A 43 -18.70 1.23 -2.86
N PRO A 44 -19.02 2.09 -1.88
CA PRO A 44 -19.02 3.54 -2.09
C PRO A 44 -17.61 4.15 -2.24
N PHE A 45 -16.58 3.45 -1.76
CA PHE A 45 -15.18 3.92 -1.80
C PHE A 45 -14.20 2.81 -1.38
N GLU A 46 -13.27 2.42 -2.25
CA GLU A 46 -12.31 1.32 -2.05
C GLU A 46 -12.97 -0.07 -1.90
N PHE A 47 -12.16 -1.12 -2.06
CA PHE A 47 -12.52 -2.55 -2.02
C PHE A 47 -13.35 -3.11 -3.18
N GLU A 48 -13.90 -2.29 -4.08
CA GLU A 48 -14.58 -2.73 -5.29
C GLU A 48 -13.63 -3.52 -6.21
N GLU A 49 -12.38 -3.04 -6.34
CA GLU A 49 -11.33 -3.70 -7.09
C GLU A 49 -10.90 -5.00 -6.40
N THR A 50 -10.75 -4.97 -5.07
CA THR A 50 -10.30 -6.13 -4.28
C THR A 50 -11.31 -7.28 -4.34
N GLU A 51 -12.61 -6.96 -4.27
CA GLU A 51 -13.68 -7.94 -4.45
C GLU A 51 -13.67 -8.52 -5.87
N TRP A 52 -13.50 -7.68 -6.88
CA TRP A 52 -13.45 -8.12 -8.27
C TRP A 52 -12.23 -9.01 -8.56
N GLU A 53 -11.08 -8.71 -7.96
CA GLU A 53 -9.88 -9.53 -8.01
C GLU A 53 -10.08 -10.91 -7.37
N ASP A 54 -10.87 -11.00 -6.30
CA ASP A 54 -11.27 -12.27 -5.70
C ASP A 54 -12.09 -13.12 -6.67
N ARG A 55 -13.08 -12.52 -7.34
CA ARG A 55 -13.84 -13.22 -8.40
C ARG A 55 -12.95 -13.65 -9.56
N LEU A 56 -12.02 -12.78 -9.98
CA LEU A 56 -11.05 -13.06 -11.04
C LEU A 56 -10.20 -14.29 -10.70
N ARG A 57 -9.63 -14.33 -9.49
CA ARG A 57 -8.81 -15.47 -9.02
C ARG A 57 -9.62 -16.74 -8.86
N ARG A 58 -10.86 -16.67 -8.35
CA ARG A 58 -11.77 -17.83 -8.27
C ARG A 58 -12.12 -18.40 -9.65
N ALA A 59 -12.11 -17.58 -10.69
CA ALA A 59 -12.30 -18.00 -12.07
C ALA A 59 -11.02 -18.57 -12.73
N GLY A 60 -9.92 -18.70 -11.99
CA GLY A 60 -8.63 -19.21 -12.48
C GLY A 60 -7.84 -18.23 -13.33
N LEU A 61 -8.20 -16.93 -13.28
CA LEU A 61 -7.48 -15.87 -13.97
C LEU A 61 -6.37 -15.29 -13.07
N SER A 62 -5.40 -14.58 -13.66
CA SER A 62 -4.25 -14.02 -12.95
C SER A 62 -4.14 -12.51 -13.10
N LEU A 63 -3.74 -11.84 -12.03
CA LEU A 63 -3.36 -10.42 -12.03
C LEU A 63 -1.90 -10.28 -12.45
N ARG A 64 -1.58 -9.25 -13.24
CA ARG A 64 -0.22 -8.98 -13.69
C ARG A 64 0.14 -7.50 -13.63
N VAL A 65 1.35 -7.21 -13.17
CA VAL A 65 2.00 -5.91 -13.30
C VAL A 65 2.78 -5.89 -14.60
N VAL A 66 2.61 -4.83 -15.40
CA VAL A 66 3.40 -4.55 -16.59
C VAL A 66 4.42 -3.49 -16.22
N ALA A 67 5.68 -3.87 -16.07
CA ALA A 67 6.73 -2.96 -15.58
C ALA A 67 6.90 -1.72 -16.48
N GLN A 68 6.65 -1.83 -17.78
CA GLN A 68 6.79 -0.69 -18.69
C GLN A 68 5.64 0.33 -18.54
N SER A 69 4.52 -0.05 -17.92
CA SER A 69 3.39 0.84 -17.68
C SER A 69 3.58 1.59 -16.37
N ARG A 70 3.82 2.90 -16.46
CA ARG A 70 4.03 3.78 -15.29
C ARG A 70 2.95 4.84 -15.23
N ALA A 71 2.28 4.93 -14.09
CA ALA A 71 1.39 6.03 -13.75
C ALA A 71 1.97 6.80 -12.58
N ARG A 72 1.98 8.13 -12.68
CA ARG A 72 2.39 9.02 -11.59
C ARG A 72 1.15 9.56 -10.91
N HIS A 73 0.88 9.10 -9.69
CA HIS A 73 -0.20 9.62 -8.87
C HIS A 73 0.31 10.83 -8.07
N LEU A 74 -0.21 12.02 -8.40
CA LEU A 74 0.20 13.29 -7.80
C LEU A 74 -0.58 13.57 -6.52
N TRP A 75 -0.11 12.99 -5.41
CA TRP A 75 -0.58 13.19 -4.03
C TRP A 75 -2.06 12.84 -3.77
N ALA A 76 -2.37 12.48 -2.53
CA ALA A 76 -3.72 12.13 -2.09
C ALA A 76 -4.63 13.35 -1.84
N ARG A 77 -4.52 14.41 -2.65
CA ARG A 77 -5.29 15.67 -2.45
C ARG A 77 -6.81 15.45 -2.52
N SER A 78 -7.25 14.48 -3.31
CA SER A 78 -8.68 14.18 -3.54
C SER A 78 -9.34 13.39 -2.41
N ALA A 79 -8.54 12.71 -1.58
CA ALA A 79 -9.00 11.93 -0.44
C ALA A 79 -8.60 12.65 0.87
N ALA A 80 -8.88 13.96 0.95
CA ALA A 80 -8.80 14.68 2.21
C ALA A 80 -9.52 13.85 3.29
N SER A 81 -8.90 13.76 4.46
CA SER A 81 -9.40 13.00 5.60
C SER A 81 -10.69 13.63 6.14
N SER A 82 -11.79 13.43 5.43
CA SER A 82 -13.12 13.80 5.86
C SER A 82 -13.76 12.63 6.60
N GLU A 83 -14.67 12.96 7.52
CA GLU A 83 -15.50 11.98 8.20
C GLU A 83 -16.28 11.13 7.19
N GLU A 84 -16.80 11.75 6.13
CA GLU A 84 -17.54 11.07 5.07
C GLU A 84 -16.68 10.06 4.30
N THR A 85 -15.46 10.43 3.90
CA THR A 85 -14.51 9.49 3.24
C THR A 85 -14.19 8.32 4.16
N SER A 86 -13.98 8.60 5.46
CA SER A 86 -13.69 7.58 6.47
C SER A 86 -14.88 6.64 6.67
N ARG A 87 -16.11 7.17 6.70
CA ARG A 87 -17.35 6.41 6.79
C ARG A 87 -17.57 5.52 5.56
N ARG A 88 -17.37 6.04 4.35
CA ARG A 88 -17.47 5.26 3.09
C ARG A 88 -16.45 4.12 3.06
N ARG A 89 -15.19 4.39 3.40
CA ARG A 89 -14.15 3.36 3.51
C ARG A 89 -14.53 2.28 4.53
N ALA A 90 -15.05 2.68 5.69
CA ALA A 90 -15.49 1.73 6.71
C ALA A 90 -16.67 0.86 6.22
N GLN A 91 -17.63 1.46 5.52
CA GLN A 91 -18.76 0.76 4.89
C GLN A 91 -18.27 -0.27 3.86
N SER A 92 -17.41 0.13 2.91
CA SER A 92 -16.81 -0.76 1.92
C SER A 92 -16.05 -1.92 2.58
N ARG A 93 -15.24 -1.62 3.59
CA ARG A 93 -14.47 -2.64 4.32
C ARG A 93 -15.38 -3.67 5.00
N ALA A 94 -16.47 -3.21 5.63
CA ALA A 94 -17.45 -4.08 6.26
C ALA A 94 -18.17 -4.97 5.23
N LEU A 95 -18.58 -4.38 4.10
CA LEU A 95 -19.20 -5.11 2.99
C LEU A 95 -18.25 -6.17 2.42
N TYR A 96 -16.99 -5.82 2.14
CA TYR A 96 -15.99 -6.76 1.63
C TYR A 96 -15.79 -7.94 2.60
N ARG A 97 -15.58 -7.64 3.90
CA ARG A 97 -15.38 -8.67 4.92
C ARG A 97 -16.58 -9.61 5.01
N GLN A 98 -17.80 -9.08 4.97
CA GLN A 98 -19.02 -9.87 4.97
C GLN A 98 -19.12 -10.77 3.74
N THR A 99 -18.92 -10.22 2.54
CA THR A 99 -18.98 -10.98 1.28
C THR A 99 -17.90 -12.06 1.21
N ARG A 100 -16.70 -11.79 1.76
CA ARG A 100 -15.55 -12.68 1.66
C ARG A 100 -15.48 -13.76 2.72
N TYR A 101 -15.85 -13.42 3.96
CA TYR A 101 -15.63 -14.27 5.14
C TYR A 101 -16.93 -14.60 5.89
N GLY A 102 -18.08 -14.13 5.41
CA GLY A 102 -19.36 -14.27 6.08
C GLY A 102 -19.44 -13.43 7.36
N ASN A 103 -20.58 -13.52 8.06
CA ASN A 103 -20.85 -12.71 9.25
C ASN A 103 -19.90 -13.02 10.41
N VAL A 104 -19.58 -14.31 10.62
CA VAL A 104 -18.68 -14.74 11.70
C VAL A 104 -17.25 -14.25 11.45
N GLY A 105 -16.74 -14.43 10.23
CA GLY A 105 -15.39 -13.97 9.88
C GLY A 105 -15.26 -12.45 9.93
N ARG A 106 -16.30 -11.72 9.53
CA ARG A 106 -16.37 -10.26 9.70
C ARG A 106 -16.25 -9.86 11.18
N ALA A 107 -17.08 -10.45 12.06
CA ALA A 107 -17.07 -10.11 13.47
C ALA A 107 -15.71 -10.37 14.12
N LEU A 108 -15.06 -11.50 13.80
CA LEU A 108 -13.71 -11.82 14.27
C LEU A 108 -12.68 -10.76 13.82
N LEU A 109 -12.69 -10.38 12.54
CA LEU A 109 -11.76 -9.39 11.97
C LEU A 109 -12.02 -7.97 12.47
N GLU A 110 -13.24 -7.66 12.90
CA GLU A 110 -13.58 -6.39 13.56
C GLU A 110 -13.10 -6.39 15.02
N ALA A 111 -13.30 -7.50 15.73
CA ALA A 111 -12.87 -7.65 17.13
C ALA A 111 -11.35 -7.65 17.31
N MET A 112 -10.59 -8.21 16.36
CA MET A 112 -9.12 -8.19 16.41
C MET A 112 -8.53 -6.78 16.29
N GLY A 113 -9.30 -5.80 15.80
CA GLY A 113 -8.80 -4.46 15.53
C GLY A 113 -7.65 -4.43 14.52
N SER A 114 -7.22 -3.23 14.13
CA SER A 114 -5.95 -3.02 13.45
C SER A 114 -4.88 -2.69 14.49
N GLY A 115 -4.54 -3.67 15.34
CA GLY A 115 -3.41 -3.53 16.26
C GLY A 115 -2.12 -3.49 15.46
N ALA A 116 -1.59 -2.30 15.17
CA ALA A 116 -0.22 -2.19 14.70
C ALA A 116 0.69 -2.54 15.87
N VAL A 117 1.53 -3.57 15.68
CA VAL A 117 2.65 -3.80 16.60
C VAL A 117 3.57 -2.60 16.43
N PRO A 118 3.86 -1.83 17.50
CA PRO A 118 4.78 -0.71 17.41
C PRO A 118 6.12 -1.21 16.87
N VAL A 119 6.63 -0.55 15.84
CA VAL A 119 7.98 -0.83 15.34
C VAL A 119 8.95 -0.01 16.15
N ASP A 120 9.95 -0.69 16.71
CA ASP A 120 11.09 -0.05 17.33
C ASP A 120 11.97 0.60 16.25
N GLY A 121 12.26 1.88 16.42
CA GLY A 121 13.00 2.67 15.44
C GLY A 121 13.60 3.91 16.09
N ALA A 122 14.82 4.26 15.69
CA ALA A 122 15.53 5.40 16.25
C ALA A 122 14.82 6.70 15.85
N SER A 123 14.48 7.52 16.85
CA SER A 123 13.93 8.86 16.59
C SER A 123 14.98 9.74 15.92
N VAL A 124 14.59 10.47 14.88
CA VAL A 124 15.47 11.39 14.15
C VAL A 124 14.87 12.80 14.09
N ALA A 125 15.75 13.81 14.12
CA ALA A 125 15.35 15.22 14.08
C ALA A 125 14.87 15.66 12.69
N ALA A 126 15.40 15.05 11.62
CA ALA A 126 15.08 15.37 10.24
C ALA A 126 14.82 14.10 9.43
N PRO A 127 13.98 14.15 8.37
CA PRO A 127 13.68 13.01 7.52
C PRO A 127 14.77 12.80 6.46
N GLU A 128 15.98 12.53 6.93
CA GLU A 128 17.19 12.39 6.13
C GLU A 128 17.81 11.00 6.32
N VAL A 129 18.26 10.41 5.22
CA VAL A 129 18.89 9.09 5.22
C VAL A 129 20.12 9.12 4.32
N PRO A 130 21.33 8.82 4.83
CA PRO A 130 22.54 8.85 4.02
C PRO A 130 22.50 7.74 2.97
N ARG A 131 23.22 7.94 1.87
CA ARG A 131 23.35 6.96 0.79
C ARG A 131 23.82 5.62 1.33
N GLN A 132 23.29 4.54 0.76
CA GLN A 132 23.71 3.18 1.08
C GLN A 132 23.57 2.29 -0.16
N ALA A 133 24.71 1.92 -0.74
CA ALA A 133 24.74 1.12 -1.96
C ALA A 133 24.07 -0.25 -1.77
N GLY A 134 23.26 -0.66 -2.76
CA GLY A 134 22.51 -1.93 -2.73
C GLY A 134 21.35 -1.94 -1.73
N ALA A 135 20.89 -0.76 -1.32
CA ALA A 135 19.73 -0.58 -0.47
C ALA A 135 18.73 0.41 -1.05
N SER A 136 17.50 0.26 -0.61
CA SER A 136 16.39 1.16 -0.87
C SER A 136 15.80 1.64 0.45
N LEU A 137 15.15 2.80 0.41
CA LEU A 137 14.44 3.39 1.54
C LEU A 137 12.94 3.21 1.35
N ALA A 138 12.29 2.51 2.29
CA ALA A 138 10.84 2.45 2.43
C ALA A 138 10.35 3.60 3.32
N ILE A 139 9.30 4.29 2.87
CA ILE A 139 8.70 5.45 3.52
C ILE A 139 7.22 5.16 3.74
N THR A 140 6.76 5.24 4.98
CA THR A 140 5.35 4.96 5.32
C THR A 140 4.91 5.65 6.61
N PRO A 141 3.66 6.14 6.70
CA PRO A 141 3.09 6.60 7.97
C PRO A 141 2.57 5.43 8.84
N ASN A 142 2.60 4.20 8.34
CA ASN A 142 2.00 3.05 9.01
C ASN A 142 3.01 2.36 9.94
N ALA A 143 2.66 2.20 11.20
CA ALA A 143 3.48 1.50 12.20
C ALA A 143 3.67 -0.01 11.90
N SER A 144 2.93 -0.60 10.96
CA SER A 144 3.18 -1.96 10.45
C SER A 144 4.34 -2.01 9.43
N LEU A 145 4.91 -0.85 9.08
CA LEU A 145 5.81 -0.62 7.95
C LEU A 145 5.19 -0.90 6.57
N LEU A 146 3.87 -1.14 6.49
CA LEU A 146 3.20 -1.55 5.26
C LEU A 146 1.82 -0.87 5.10
N PRO A 147 1.41 -0.52 3.86
CA PRO A 147 2.25 -0.45 2.66
C PRO A 147 3.24 0.72 2.76
N PHE A 148 4.23 0.75 1.86
CA PHE A 148 5.22 1.83 1.77
C PHE A 148 5.41 2.31 0.33
N ALA A 149 5.88 3.55 0.17
CA ALA A 149 6.57 3.99 -1.03
C ALA A 149 8.07 3.70 -0.88
N ALA A 150 8.78 3.40 -1.96
CA ALA A 150 10.22 3.15 -1.90
C ALA A 150 11.00 3.95 -2.94
N VAL A 151 12.24 4.26 -2.58
CA VAL A 151 13.22 4.93 -3.44
C VAL A 151 14.58 4.23 -3.30
N PRO A 152 15.34 4.01 -4.39
CA PRO A 152 16.72 3.57 -4.29
C PRO A 152 17.55 4.56 -3.45
N LEU A 153 18.44 4.04 -2.60
CA LEU A 153 19.28 4.85 -1.72
C LEU A 153 20.70 5.00 -2.29
N ASP A 154 20.79 5.26 -3.59
CA ASP A 154 22.04 5.44 -4.34
C ASP A 154 22.73 6.79 -4.07
N ARG A 155 21.97 7.73 -3.50
CA ARG A 155 22.39 9.05 -3.03
C ARG A 155 21.75 9.35 -1.67
N ASP A 156 22.25 10.40 -1.02
CA ASP A 156 21.63 10.88 0.21
C ASP A 156 20.18 11.27 -0.08
N PHE A 157 19.28 10.76 0.76
CA PHE A 157 17.86 11.03 0.67
C PHE A 157 17.48 12.14 1.63
N GLN A 158 16.74 13.10 1.11
CA GLN A 158 16.03 14.10 1.88
C GLN A 158 14.58 14.10 1.40
N LEU A 159 13.64 14.11 2.34
CA LEU A 159 12.22 14.19 2.01
C LEU A 159 11.94 15.48 1.23
N PRO A 160 11.39 15.39 0.00
CA PRO A 160 11.06 16.59 -0.78
C PRO A 160 10.11 17.52 0.00
N THR A 161 10.38 18.83 -0.02
CA THR A 161 9.63 19.82 0.77
C THR A 161 8.14 19.83 0.44
N ASP A 162 7.79 19.73 -0.84
CA ASP A 162 6.41 19.65 -1.32
C ASP A 162 5.68 18.40 -0.78
N LEU A 163 6.39 17.27 -0.67
CA LEU A 163 5.86 16.07 -0.05
C LEU A 163 5.74 16.23 1.47
N ALA A 164 6.75 16.81 2.12
CA ALA A 164 6.74 17.08 3.55
C ALA A 164 5.56 17.96 3.94
N GLU A 165 5.19 18.94 3.11
CA GLU A 165 4.00 19.78 3.31
C GLU A 165 2.70 18.99 3.12
N ALA A 166 2.63 18.11 2.11
CA ALA A 166 1.41 17.40 1.73
C ALA A 166 1.00 16.24 2.65
N ILE A 167 1.93 15.60 3.36
CA ILE A 167 1.62 14.48 4.27
C ILE A 167 0.98 14.98 5.58
N SER A 168 0.16 14.19 6.24
CA SER A 168 -0.42 14.57 7.55
C SER A 168 0.66 14.60 8.66
N PRO A 169 0.50 15.42 9.70
CA PRO A 169 1.33 15.33 10.92
C PRO A 169 1.30 13.94 11.53
N GLY A 170 2.39 13.55 12.21
CA GLY A 170 2.52 12.23 12.83
C GLY A 170 3.82 11.51 12.49
N PRO A 171 3.95 10.23 12.91
CA PRO A 171 5.16 9.45 12.66
C PRO A 171 5.29 9.08 11.19
N LEU A 172 6.48 9.31 10.64
CA LEU A 172 6.91 8.78 9.36
C LEU A 172 8.04 7.77 9.61
N PHE A 173 7.79 6.53 9.22
CA PHE A 173 8.75 5.44 9.33
C PHE A 173 9.61 5.38 8.07
N LEU A 174 10.92 5.45 8.27
CA LEU A 174 11.97 5.44 7.25
C LEU A 174 12.78 4.15 7.45
N THR A 175 12.44 3.11 6.69
CA THR A 175 13.07 1.79 6.82
C THR A 175 14.01 1.54 5.64
N THR A 176 15.31 1.55 5.89
CA THR A 176 16.30 1.12 4.90
C THR A 176 16.27 -0.40 4.80
N PHE A 177 16.28 -0.94 3.57
CA PHE A 177 16.27 -2.37 3.32
C PHE A 177 17.19 -2.76 2.17
N ARG A 178 17.70 -3.99 2.20
CA ARG A 178 18.62 -4.52 1.18
C ARG A 178 17.86 -4.90 -0.08
N ASP A 179 18.35 -4.47 -1.25
CA ASP A 179 17.67 -4.72 -2.52
C ASP A 179 17.65 -6.21 -2.89
N SER A 180 18.68 -6.98 -2.51
CA SER A 180 18.84 -8.38 -2.92
C SER A 180 17.81 -9.33 -2.31
N ASP A 181 17.29 -9.03 -1.11
CA ASP A 181 16.40 -9.94 -0.38
C ASP A 181 15.23 -9.26 0.35
N GLY A 182 15.20 -7.93 0.39
CA GLY A 182 14.21 -7.12 1.09
C GLY A 182 14.42 -7.01 2.60
N SER A 183 15.52 -7.53 3.15
CA SER A 183 15.77 -7.52 4.60
C SER A 183 15.85 -6.09 5.14
N PRO A 184 15.11 -5.75 6.22
CA PRO A 184 15.25 -4.45 6.86
C PRO A 184 16.62 -4.35 7.51
N LEU A 185 17.28 -3.20 7.34
CA LEU A 185 18.61 -2.91 7.86
C LEU A 185 18.54 -1.95 9.04
N GLU A 186 17.71 -0.91 8.92
CA GLU A 186 17.52 0.11 9.95
C GLU A 186 16.12 0.70 9.79
N THR A 187 15.47 1.04 10.91
CA THR A 187 14.24 1.85 10.90
C THR A 187 14.47 3.12 11.73
N ARG A 188 14.17 4.26 11.11
CA ARG A 188 14.15 5.58 11.74
C ARG A 188 12.73 6.10 11.78
N VAL A 189 12.43 6.89 12.79
CA VAL A 189 11.12 7.52 12.96
C VAL A 189 11.31 9.03 13.00
N TRP A 190 10.76 9.72 12.02
CA TRP A 190 10.67 11.17 12.04
C TRP A 190 9.26 11.58 12.46
N MET A 191 9.14 12.41 13.48
CA MET A 191 7.87 12.97 13.91
C MET A 191 7.59 14.25 13.13
N LYS A 192 6.69 14.20 12.14
CA LYS A 192 6.26 15.40 11.43
C LYS A 192 5.47 16.29 12.41
N PRO A 193 5.90 17.55 12.63
CA PRO A 193 5.17 18.49 13.46
C PRO A 193 3.80 18.85 12.86
N ALA A 194 2.92 19.36 13.72
CA ALA A 194 1.59 19.87 13.34
C ALA A 194 1.69 21.13 12.45
#